data_AF-A0A0M2VAV5-F1
#
_entry.id   AF-A0A0M2VAV5-F1
#
_cell.length_a   1.000
_cell.length_b   1.000
_cell.length_c   1.000
_cell.angle_alpha   90.00
_cell.angle_beta   90.00
_cell.angle_gamma   90.00
#
_symmetry.space_group_name_H-M   'P 1'
#
loop_
_entity.id
_entity.type
_entity.pdbx_description
1 polymer ?
#
loop_
_entity_poly.entity_id
_entity_poly.type
_entity_poly.pdbx_seq_one_letter_code
_entity_poly.pdbx_strand_id
1 'polypeptide(L)'
;MDRALIQKGLGIALILSGLVLLVLKLLSVPEAQQSWNAWAAPDSGTSLFIGALVAESVLLAARFALGFFVYLNKQLGPWLFYTLAVLVAISSITGIILVLVCVLFRFLQGQDHAKET
;
A
#
# COMPACT_ATOMS: atom_id res chain seq x y z
N MET A 1 20.70 16.17 -5.59
CA MET A 1 19.56 15.89 -4.68
C MET A 1 19.76 14.51 -4.12
N ASP A 2 19.95 14.37 -2.80
CA ASP A 2 20.33 13.09 -2.22
C ASP A 2 19.23 12.05 -2.43
N ARG A 3 19.59 10.92 -3.03
CA ARG A 3 18.66 9.80 -3.28
C ARG A 3 17.98 9.32 -2.00
N ALA A 4 18.69 9.40 -0.87
CA ALA A 4 18.17 9.12 0.45
C ALA A 4 17.03 10.07 0.88
N LEU A 5 17.09 11.36 0.51
CA LEU A 5 16.00 12.31 0.75
C LEU A 5 14.77 11.97 -0.08
N ILE A 6 14.96 11.57 -1.35
CA ILE A 6 13.86 11.17 -2.23
C ILE A 6 13.17 9.90 -1.71
N GLN A 7 13.94 8.90 -1.28
CA GLN A 7 13.39 7.68 -0.66
C GLN A 7 12.61 7.99 0.62
N LYS A 8 13.15 8.83 1.49
CA LYS A 8 12.43 9.26 2.70
C LYS A 8 11.12 9.97 2.35
N GLY A 9 11.15 10.87 1.36
CA GLY A 9 9.96 11.54 0.86
C GLY A 9 8.91 10.56 0.31
N LEU A 10 9.35 9.55 -0.46
CA LEU A 10 8.48 8.50 -1.00
C LEU A 10 7.85 7.64 0.09
N GLY A 11 8.63 7.27 1.11
CA GLY A 11 8.15 6.53 2.27
C GLY A 11 7.11 7.32 3.06
N ILE A 12 7.36 8.62 3.30
CA ILE A 12 6.41 9.53 3.93
C ILE A 12 5.13 9.65 3.10
N ALA A 13 5.23 9.79 1.77
CA ALA A 13 4.08 9.88 0.88
C ALA A 13 3.22 8.59 0.91
N LEU A 14 3.86 7.42 0.96
CA LEU A 14 3.17 6.13 1.13
C LEU A 14 2.41 6.07 2.46
N ILE A 15 3.03 6.49 3.56
CA ILE A 15 2.41 6.49 4.89
C ILE A 15 1.25 7.50 4.95
N LEU A 16 1.46 8.74 4.52
CA LEU A 16 0.42 9.77 4.53
C LEU A 16 -0.76 9.38 3.65
N SER A 17 -0.51 8.85 2.46
CA SER A 17 -1.59 8.38 1.59
C SER A 17 -2.34 7.17 2.17
N GLY A 18 -1.65 6.29 2.90
CA GLY A 18 -2.29 5.21 3.67
C GLY A 18 -3.18 5.74 4.79
N LEU A 19 -2.74 6.79 5.50
CA LEU A 19 -3.50 7.43 6.57
C LEU A 19 -4.75 8.13 6.04
N VAL A 20 -4.64 8.85 4.92
CA VAL A 20 -5.80 9.44 4.24
C VAL A 20 -6.80 8.37 3.83
N LEU A 21 -6.35 7.27 3.23
CA LEU A 21 -7.23 6.17 2.84
C LEU A 21 -7.89 5.49 4.05
N LEU A 22 -7.17 5.33 5.16
CA LEU A 22 -7.72 4.80 6.40
C LEU A 22 -8.91 5.64 6.89
N VAL A 23 -8.70 6.96 6.97
CA VAL A 23 -9.74 7.90 7.42
C VAL A 23 -10.94 7.84 6.48
N LEU A 24 -10.73 7.88 5.17
CA LEU A 24 -11.82 7.78 4.20
C LEU A 24 -12.61 6.47 4.34
N LYS A 25 -11.92 5.34 4.51
CA LYS A 25 -12.57 4.04 4.71
C LYS A 25 -13.38 4.00 6.01
N LEU A 26 -12.83 4.50 7.11
CA LEU A 26 -13.54 4.57 8.40
C LEU A 26 -14.82 5.39 8.32
N LEU A 27 -14.79 6.52 7.60
CA LEU A 27 -15.97 7.36 7.39
C LEU A 27 -17.04 6.67 6.52
N SER A 28 -16.63 5.85 5.55
CA SER A 28 -17.55 5.12 4.66
C SER A 28 -18.06 3.79 5.22
N VAL A 29 -17.61 3.34 6.40
CA VAL A 29 -18.03 2.05 7.01
C VAL A 29 -19.55 1.92 7.16
N PRO A 30 -20.28 2.91 7.71
CA PRO A 30 -21.72 2.75 7.95
C PRO A 30 -22.52 2.58 6.65
N GLU A 31 -22.19 3.38 5.64
CA GLU A 31 -22.83 3.33 4.32
C GLU A 31 -22.49 2.02 3.60
N ALA A 32 -21.24 1.58 3.67
CA ALA A 32 -20.81 0.31 3.10
C ALA A 32 -21.55 -0.86 3.75
N GLN A 33 -21.63 -0.91 5.08
CA GLN A 33 -22.32 -1.98 5.80
C GLN A 33 -23.80 -2.09 5.38
N GLN A 34 -24.50 -0.97 5.22
CA GLN A 34 -25.88 -0.95 4.74
C GLN A 34 -26.00 -1.50 3.31
N SER A 35 -25.10 -1.10 2.41
CA SER A 35 -25.05 -1.59 1.03
C SER A 35 -24.82 -3.10 0.95
N TRP A 36 -23.85 -3.62 1.71
CA TRP A 36 -23.55 -5.04 1.79
C TRP A 36 -24.73 -5.85 2.34
N ASN A 37 -25.39 -5.35 3.38
CA ASN A 37 -26.59 -5.99 3.94
C ASN A 37 -27.77 -5.99 2.96
N ALA A 38 -27.94 -4.93 2.16
CA ALA A 38 -28.99 -4.87 1.14
C ALA A 38 -28.73 -5.84 -0.03
N TRP A 39 -27.48 -6.00 -0.44
CA TRP A 39 -27.10 -6.87 -1.56
C TRP A 39 -27.08 -8.36 -1.20
N ALA A 40 -26.61 -8.70 0.00
CA ALA A 40 -26.36 -10.10 0.41
C ALA A 40 -27.36 -10.62 1.47
N ALA A 41 -28.56 -10.04 1.51
CA ALA A 41 -29.67 -10.51 2.32
C ALA A 41 -30.10 -11.95 1.93
N PRO A 42 -30.57 -12.79 2.89
CA PRO A 42 -30.82 -12.45 4.29
C PRO A 42 -29.63 -12.64 5.25
N ASP A 43 -28.73 -13.60 5.01
CA ASP A 43 -27.86 -14.11 6.10
C ASP A 43 -26.35 -13.91 5.91
N SER A 44 -25.90 -13.32 4.80
CA SER A 44 -24.46 -13.29 4.48
C SER A 44 -23.81 -11.90 4.45
N GLY A 45 -24.60 -10.81 4.39
CA GLY A 45 -24.08 -9.45 4.20
C GLY A 45 -23.08 -8.98 5.25
N THR A 46 -23.32 -9.26 6.53
CA THR A 46 -22.39 -8.87 7.60
C THR A 46 -21.09 -9.68 7.55
N SER A 47 -21.16 -10.99 7.25
CA SER A 47 -19.97 -11.84 7.16
C SER A 47 -19.06 -11.45 5.99
N LEU A 48 -19.65 -11.14 4.83
CA LEU A 48 -18.92 -10.66 3.65
C LEU A 48 -18.32 -9.28 3.88
N PHE A 49 -19.04 -8.39 4.56
CA PHE A 49 -18.53 -7.08 4.93
C PHE A 49 -17.31 -7.17 5.87
N ILE A 50 -17.35 -8.05 6.88
CA ILE A 50 -16.18 -8.31 7.76
C ILE A 50 -15.01 -8.86 6.94
N GLY A 51 -15.26 -9.81 6.04
CA GLY A 51 -14.24 -10.34 5.13
C GLY A 51 -13.59 -9.25 4.28
N ALA A 52 -14.39 -8.35 3.71
CA ALA A 52 -13.92 -7.21 2.95
C ALA A 52 -13.09 -6.25 3.82
N LEU A 53 -13.53 -5.96 5.05
CA LEU A 53 -12.78 -5.13 6.01
C LEU A 53 -11.42 -5.74 6.37
N VAL A 54 -11.36 -7.05 6.56
CA VAL A 54 -10.10 -7.76 6.82
C VAL A 54 -9.17 -7.67 5.62
N ALA A 55 -9.66 -7.93 4.41
CA ALA A 55 -8.87 -7.82 3.19
C ALA A 55 -8.33 -6.39 3.00
N GLU A 56 -9.17 -5.38 3.20
CA GLU A 56 -8.79 -3.96 3.12
C GLU A 56 -7.75 -3.59 4.18
N SER A 57 -7.90 -4.10 5.41
CA SER A 57 -6.91 -3.92 6.47
C SER A 57 -5.54 -4.49 6.09
N VAL A 58 -5.50 -5.64 5.43
CA VAL A 58 -4.25 -6.26 4.94
C VAL A 58 -3.60 -5.40 3.86
N LEU A 59 -4.38 -4.90 2.89
CA LEU A 59 -3.88 -4.01 1.83
C LEU A 59 -3.31 -2.72 2.41
N LEU A 60 -3.99 -2.16 3.41
CA LEU A 60 -3.56 -0.94 4.10
C LEU A 60 -2.28 -1.19 4.92
N ALA A 61 -2.19 -2.33 5.62
CA ALA A 61 -1.00 -2.73 6.36
C ALA A 61 0.21 -2.92 5.42
N ALA A 62 0.01 -3.53 4.25
CA ALA A 62 1.05 -3.67 3.24
C ALA A 62 1.59 -2.30 2.79
N ARG A 63 0.70 -1.30 2.65
CA ARG A 63 1.08 0.08 2.30
C ARG A 63 1.92 0.75 3.37
N PHE A 64 1.53 0.64 4.64
CA PHE A 64 2.32 1.16 5.75
C PHE A 64 3.66 0.44 5.87
N ALA A 65 3.68 -0.89 5.73
CA ALA A 65 4.92 -1.66 5.77
C ALA A 65 5.88 -1.23 4.66
N LEU A 66 5.41 -1.15 3.40
CA LEU A 66 6.23 -0.70 2.28
C LEU A 66 6.74 0.73 2.50
N GLY A 67 5.86 1.66 2.91
CA GLY A 67 6.23 3.04 3.20
C GLY A 67 7.28 3.15 4.31
N PHE A 68 7.13 2.37 5.37
CA PHE A 68 8.08 2.30 6.48
C PHE A 68 9.46 1.79 6.05
N PHE A 69 9.51 0.68 5.28
CA PHE A 69 10.78 0.15 4.79
C PHE A 69 11.49 1.09 3.82
N VAL A 70 10.72 1.73 2.92
CA VAL A 70 11.24 2.76 2.00
C VAL A 70 11.76 3.97 2.76
N TYR A 71 11.03 4.42 3.80
CA TYR A 71 11.45 5.54 4.66
C TYR A 71 12.75 5.25 5.41
N LEU A 72 12.89 4.04 5.97
CA LEU A 72 14.10 3.61 6.65
C LEU A 72 15.26 3.30 5.70
N ASN A 73 15.04 3.37 4.38
CA ASN A 73 16.00 2.93 3.37
C ASN A 73 16.52 1.49 3.64
N LYS A 74 15.66 0.61 4.17
CA LYS A 74 16.02 -0.79 4.40
C LYS A 74 15.91 -1.55 3.10
N GLN A 75 16.98 -2.26 2.74
CA GLN A 75 16.95 -3.18 1.60
C GLN A 75 16.05 -4.37 1.94
N LEU A 76 14.85 -4.35 1.37
CA LEU A 76 13.96 -5.52 1.37
C LEU A 76 14.46 -6.55 0.35
N GLY A 77 14.35 -7.82 0.69
CA GLY A 77 14.55 -8.91 -0.28
C GLY A 77 13.59 -8.74 -1.47
N PRO A 78 13.98 -9.15 -2.70
CA PRO A 78 13.19 -8.91 -3.91
C PRO A 78 11.75 -9.44 -3.79
N TRP A 79 11.59 -10.67 -3.31
CA TRP A 79 10.29 -11.30 -3.10
C TRP A 79 9.37 -10.47 -2.20
N LEU A 80 9.85 -10.09 -1.01
CA LEU A 80 9.03 -9.34 -0.06
C LEU A 80 8.69 -7.94 -0.58
N PHE A 81 9.62 -7.29 -1.28
CA PHE A 81 9.38 -5.99 -1.91
C PHE A 81 8.29 -6.08 -2.98
N TYR A 82 8.38 -7.02 -3.92
CA TYR A 82 7.39 -7.15 -4.99
C TYR A 82 6.03 -7.60 -4.49
N THR A 83 5.96 -8.50 -3.51
CA THR A 83 4.70 -8.88 -2.87
C THR A 83 4.01 -7.67 -2.24
N LEU A 84 4.74 -6.88 -1.45
CA LEU A 84 4.19 -5.65 -0.86
C LEU A 84 3.80 -4.64 -1.93
N ALA A 85 4.61 -4.47 -2.96
CA ALA A 85 4.32 -3.57 -4.08
C ALA A 85 3.01 -3.94 -4.81
N VAL A 86 2.79 -5.23 -5.07
CA VAL A 86 1.54 -5.71 -5.70
C VAL A 86 0.34 -5.46 -4.81
N LEU A 87 0.43 -5.77 -3.50
CA LEU A 87 -0.65 -5.49 -2.55
C LEU A 87 -0.98 -3.99 -2.50
N VAL A 88 0.04 -3.13 -2.50
CA VAL A 88 -0.18 -1.67 -2.51
C VAL A 88 -0.78 -1.20 -3.82
N ALA A 89 -0.37 -1.76 -4.96
CA ALA A 89 -0.93 -1.42 -6.26
C ALA A 89 -2.42 -1.80 -6.36
N ILE A 90 -2.82 -2.94 -5.79
CA ILE A 90 -4.23 -3.36 -5.75
C ILE A 90 -5.06 -2.47 -4.82
N SER A 91 -4.45 -1.88 -3.78
CA SER A 91 -5.17 -1.08 -2.78
C SER A 91 -5.79 0.21 -3.32
N SER A 92 -5.13 0.92 -4.26
CA SER A 92 -5.64 2.18 -4.82
C SER A 92 -4.84 2.65 -6.04
N ILE A 93 -5.43 3.53 -6.85
CA ILE A 93 -4.75 4.21 -7.97
C ILE A 93 -3.48 4.96 -7.50
N THR A 94 -3.56 5.68 -6.38
CA THR A 94 -2.39 6.30 -5.75
C THR A 94 -1.33 5.28 -5.34
N GLY A 95 -1.76 4.08 -4.92
CA GLY A 95 -0.88 2.96 -4.64
C GLY A 95 -0.10 2.53 -5.88
N ILE A 96 -0.76 2.40 -7.04
CA ILE A 96 -0.13 2.07 -8.33
C ILE A 96 0.97 3.09 -8.67
N ILE A 97 0.65 4.38 -8.60
CA ILE A 97 1.59 5.46 -8.94
C ILE A 97 2.82 5.42 -8.01
N LEU A 98 2.60 5.32 -6.69
CA LEU A 98 3.69 5.28 -5.71
C LEU A 98 4.55 4.02 -5.85
N VAL A 99 3.94 2.88 -6.16
CA VAL A 99 4.66 1.62 -6.42
C VAL A 99 5.52 1.71 -7.67
N LEU A 100 5.01 2.28 -8.76
CA LEU A 100 5.80 2.50 -9.99
C LEU A 100 7.06 3.31 -9.68
N VAL A 101 6.93 4.39 -8.91
CA VAL A 101 8.07 5.20 -8.48
C VAL A 101 9.03 4.38 -7.60
N CYS A 102 8.53 3.57 -6.66
CA CYS A 102 9.38 2.68 -5.85
C CYS A 102 10.17 1.69 -6.71
N VAL A 103 9.53 1.07 -7.69
CA VAL A 103 10.15 0.08 -8.59
C VAL A 103 11.22 0.73 -9.46
N LEU A 104 10.92 1.89 -10.06
CA LEU A 104 11.89 2.68 -10.82
C LEU A 104 13.11 3.03 -9.98
N PHE A 105 12.89 3.49 -8.74
CA PHE A 105 13.99 3.86 -7.85
C PHE A 105 14.86 2.66 -7.48
N ARG A 106 14.24 1.51 -7.21
CA ARG A 106 14.95 0.25 -6.92
C ARG A 106 15.77 -0.24 -8.12
N PHE A 107 15.24 -0.11 -9.34
CA PHE A 107 15.96 -0.48 -10.56
C PHE A 107 17.18 0.42 -10.80
N LEU A 108 17.02 1.74 -10.62
CA LEU A 108 18.11 2.71 -10.73
C LEU A 108 19.22 2.46 -9.69
N GLN A 109 18.90 1.97 -8.50
CA GLN A 109 19.90 1.57 -7.50
C GLN A 109 20.68 0.33 -7.93
N GLY A 110 20.01 -0.68 -8.50
CA GLY A 110 20.66 -1.89 -8.98
C GLY A 110 21.63 -1.65 -10.14
N GLN A 111 21.33 -0.69 -11.01
CA GLN A 111 22.22 -0.33 -12.12
C GLN A 111 23.52 0.37 -11.67
N ASP A 112 23.47 1.18 -10.62
CA ASP A 112 24.68 1.86 -10.15
C ASP A 112 25.65 0.88 -9.48
N HIS A 113 25.14 -0.10 -8.73
CA HIS A 113 25.99 -1.15 -8.14
C HIS A 113 26.67 -2.02 -9.21
N ALA A 114 26.03 -2.21 -10.37
CA ALA A 114 26.61 -2.97 -11.49
C ALA A 114 27.64 -2.17 -12.31
N LYS A 115 27.71 -0.84 -12.13
CA LYS A 115 28.71 0.02 -12.80
C LYS A 115 29.98 0.23 -11.97
N GLU A 116 29.92 -0.03 -10.66
CA GLU A 116 31.08 0.04 -9.75
C GLU A 116 31.87 -1.27 -9.65
N THR A 117 31.39 -2.36 -10.27
CA THR A 117 32.10 -3.64 -10.44
C THR A 117 32.67 -3.78 -11.84
#